data_AF-A0A536XYN0-F1
#
_entry.id   AF-A0A536XYN0-F1
#
_cell.length_a   1.000
_cell.length_b   1.000
_cell.length_c   1.000
_cell.angle_alpha   90.00
_cell.angle_beta   90.00
_cell.angle_gamma   90.00
#
_symmetry.space_group_name_H-M   'P 1'
#
loop_
_entity.id
_entity.type
_entity.pdbx_description
1 polymer ?
#
loop_
_entity_poly.entity_id
_entity_poly.type
_entity_poly.pdbx_seq_one_letter_code
_entity_poly.pdbx_strand_id
1 'polypeptide(L)'
;MVCNYLETQIAMVEAGSGVAVVPSFAMHACAKRAIALHALVAPQVAGNVYWLVNRARKLPAGTESFNAFLKDYMSTLPVEPAPHAAQAA
;
A
#
# COMPACT_ATOMS: atom_id res chain seq x y z
N MET A 1 -7.31 -2.23 21.08
CA MET A 1 -7.18 -0.79 20.80
C MET A 1 -7.31 -0.59 19.30
N VAL A 2 -8.10 0.37 18.83
CA VAL A 2 -8.22 0.69 17.40
C VAL A 2 -7.29 1.86 17.10
N CYS A 3 -6.30 1.64 16.24
CA CYS A 3 -5.36 2.69 15.82
C CYS A 3 -5.65 3.09 14.39
N ASN A 4 -5.95 4.37 14.18
CA ASN A 4 -6.39 4.88 12.89
C ASN A 4 -5.24 5.20 11.93
N TYR A 5 -3.98 5.18 12.40
CA TYR A 5 -2.80 5.56 11.63
C TYR A 5 -1.75 4.45 11.64
N LEU A 6 -1.16 4.18 10.47
CA LEU A 6 -0.14 3.13 10.29
C LEU A 6 1.12 3.43 11.11
N GLU A 7 1.59 4.68 11.12
CA GLU A 7 2.77 5.09 11.91
C GLU A 7 2.60 4.81 13.41
N THR A 8 1.41 5.09 13.96
CA THR A 8 1.12 4.79 15.37
C THR A 8 1.16 3.29 15.62
N GLN A 9 0.58 2.48 14.74
CA GLN A 9 0.62 1.02 14.87
C GLN A 9 2.06 0.49 14.83
N ILE A 10 2.87 0.98 13.90
CA ILE A 10 4.29 0.63 13.74
C ILE A 10 5.09 1.00 14.99
N ALA A 11 4.94 2.23 15.51
CA ALA A 11 5.65 2.69 16.70
C ALA A 11 5.29 1.89 17.95
N MET A 12 4.04 1.44 18.08
CA MET A 12 3.62 0.60 19.20
C MET A 12 4.17 -0.82 19.11
N VAL A 13 4.25 -1.39 17.90
CA VAL A 13 4.93 -2.68 17.69
C VAL A 13 6.40 -2.56 18.05
N GLU A 14 7.07 -1.49 17.60
CA GLU A 14 8.46 -1.19 17.96
C GLU A 14 8.64 -1.04 19.49
N ALA A 15 7.67 -0.45 20.19
CA ALA A 15 7.67 -0.33 21.64
C ALA A 15 7.27 -1.63 22.39
N GLY A 16 7.08 -2.76 21.70
CA GLY A 16 6.76 -4.05 22.31
C GLY A 16 5.30 -4.20 22.73
N SER A 17 4.39 -3.36 22.24
CA SER A 17 2.96 -3.43 22.57
C SER A 17 2.20 -4.55 21.85
N GLY A 18 2.86 -5.37 21.03
CA GLY A 18 2.29 -6.53 20.35
C GLY A 18 2.67 -6.61 18.87
N VAL A 19 1.73 -7.10 18.05
CA VAL A 19 1.89 -7.30 16.60
C VAL A 19 0.79 -6.56 15.85
N ALA A 20 1.09 -6.04 14.66
CA ALA A 20 0.12 -5.40 13.78
C ALA A 20 0.19 -6.01 12.38
N VAL A 21 -0.98 -6.14 11.73
CA VAL A 21 -1.09 -6.45 10.30
C VAL A 21 -1.25 -5.13 9.55
N VAL A 22 -0.36 -4.84 8.61
CA VAL A 22 -0.37 -3.62 7.81
C VAL A 22 -0.40 -3.96 6.31
N PRO A 23 -0.92 -3.07 5.45
CA PRO A 23 -0.82 -3.25 4.00
C PRO A 23 0.64 -3.30 3.55
N SER A 24 0.95 -4.08 2.49
CA SER A 24 2.32 -4.26 2.00
C SER A 24 3.03 -2.95 1.62
N PHE A 25 2.29 -1.93 1.17
CA PHE A 25 2.88 -0.61 0.87
C PHE A 25 3.43 0.12 2.11
N ALA A 26 3.07 -0.30 3.33
CA ALA A 26 3.60 0.24 4.57
C ALA A 26 5.01 -0.28 4.90
N MET A 27 5.53 -1.28 4.16
CA MET A 27 6.85 -1.84 4.39
C MET A 27 7.97 -0.79 4.37
N HIS A 28 7.85 0.26 3.56
CA HIS A 28 8.85 1.33 3.52
C HIS A 28 8.92 2.12 4.84
N ALA A 29 7.78 2.34 5.50
CA ALA A 29 7.73 2.99 6.82
C ALA A 29 8.34 2.10 7.92
N CYS A 30 8.22 0.78 7.76
CA CYS A 30 8.80 -0.21 8.66
C CYS A 30 10.32 -0.38 8.49
N ALA A 31 10.89 -0.05 7.33
CA ALA A 31 12.28 -0.35 6.98
C ALA A 31 13.34 0.31 7.89
N LYS A 32 13.00 1.40 8.56
CA LYS A 32 13.90 2.14 9.47
C LYS A 32 13.66 1.85 10.95
N ARG A 33 12.79 0.88 11.26
CA ARG A 33 12.30 0.58 12.60
C ARG A 33 12.90 -0.73 13.09
N ALA A 34 13.09 -0.86 14.40
CA ALA A 34 13.59 -2.08 15.02
C ALA A 34 12.49 -3.15 15.14
N ILE A 35 11.90 -3.57 14.01
CA ILE A 35 10.77 -4.50 13.96
C ILE A 35 10.99 -5.61 12.93
N ALA A 36 10.50 -6.81 13.24
CA ALA A 36 10.47 -7.92 12.29
C ALA A 36 9.24 -7.79 11.38
N LEU A 37 9.45 -8.00 10.07
CA LEU A 37 8.39 -8.05 9.08
C LEU A 37 8.23 -9.46 8.54
N HIS A 38 6.99 -9.93 8.49
CA HIS A 38 6.64 -11.23 7.93
C HIS A 38 5.55 -11.03 6.88
N ALA A 39 5.72 -11.62 5.70
CA ALA A 39 4.69 -11.60 4.66
C ALA A 39 3.54 -12.53 5.07
N LEU A 40 2.30 -12.04 4.98
CA LEU A 40 1.12 -12.86 5.19
C LEU A 40 0.80 -13.63 3.91
N VAL A 41 1.30 -14.86 3.81
CA VAL A 41 1.15 -15.70 2.61
C VAL A 41 -0.21 -16.40 2.52
N ALA A 42 -0.90 -16.59 3.65
CA ALA A 42 -2.23 -17.18 3.73
C ALA A 42 -2.99 -16.66 4.96
N PRO A 43 -4.19 -16.06 4.81
CA PRO A 43 -4.84 -15.72 3.54
C PRO A 43 -4.16 -14.55 2.83
N GLN A 44 -4.15 -14.56 1.49
CA GLN A 44 -3.78 -13.39 0.71
C GLN A 44 -4.98 -12.45 0.58
N VAL A 45 -4.77 -11.16 0.85
CA VAL A 45 -5.80 -10.14 0.73
C VAL A 45 -5.33 -9.09 -0.27
N ALA A 46 -5.98 -9.04 -1.43
CA ALA A 46 -5.69 -8.05 -2.45
C ALA A 46 -6.32 -6.70 -2.11
N GLY A 47 -5.56 -5.61 -2.29
CA GLY A 47 -6.03 -4.24 -2.22
C GLY A 47 -5.88 -3.55 -3.57
N ASN A 48 -6.94 -2.88 -4.04
CA ASN A 48 -6.90 -2.12 -5.29
C ASN A 48 -6.67 -0.63 -4.99
N VAL A 49 -5.80 0.01 -5.77
CA VAL A 49 -5.61 1.46 -5.76
C VAL A 49 -6.29 2.05 -6.99
N TYR A 50 -7.17 3.03 -6.78
CA TYR A 50 -7.92 3.68 -7.85
C TYR A 50 -7.51 5.14 -8.01
N TRP A 51 -7.43 5.57 -9.26
CA TRP A 51 -7.19 6.96 -9.62
C TRP A 51 -8.53 7.69 -9.81
N LEU A 52 -8.92 8.51 -8.84
CA LEU A 52 -10.18 9.27 -8.89
C LEU A 52 -9.96 10.63 -9.58
N VAL A 53 -10.77 10.91 -10.60
CA VAL A 53 -10.77 12.19 -11.32
C VAL A 53 -12.16 12.81 -11.31
N ASN A 54 -12.22 14.13 -11.16
CA ASN A 54 -13.47 14.86 -11.26
C ASN A 54 -13.69 15.34 -12.70
N ARG A 55 -14.65 14.73 -13.41
CA ARG A 55 -14.98 15.07 -14.79
C ARG A 55 -15.45 16.53 -14.96
N ALA A 56 -16.12 17.11 -13.96
CA ALA A 56 -16.68 18.45 -14.04
C ALA A 56 -15.64 19.56 -13.83
N ARG A 57 -14.41 19.22 -13.40
CA ARG A 57 -13.35 20.17 -13.12
C ARG A 57 -12.16 19.89 -14.03
N LYS A 58 -11.83 20.85 -14.90
CA LYS A 58 -10.54 20.82 -15.60
C LYS A 58 -9.44 21.05 -14.58
N LEU A 59 -8.50 20.11 -14.52
CA LEU A 59 -7.30 20.26 -13.70
C LEU A 59 -6.38 21.32 -14.34
N PRO A 60 -5.55 22.00 -13.55
CA PRO A 60 -4.53 22.90 -14.09
C PRO A 60 -3.60 22.18 -15.09
N ALA A 61 -3.05 22.92 -16.04
CA ALA A 61 -2.20 22.36 -17.10
C ALA A 61 -1.00 21.55 -16.56
N GLY A 62 -0.43 21.94 -15.42
CA GLY A 62 0.67 21.20 -14.76
C GLY A 62 0.26 19.88 -14.12
N THR A 63 -1.04 19.57 -14.01
CA THR A 63 -1.50 18.33 -13.39
C THR A 63 -1.48 17.15 -14.37
N GLU A 64 -1.55 17.39 -15.67
CA GLU A 64 -1.51 16.31 -16.67
C GLU A 64 -0.15 15.58 -16.66
N SER A 65 0.95 16.34 -16.63
CA SER A 65 2.30 15.78 -16.53
C SER A 65 2.52 15.04 -15.21
N PHE A 66 2.01 15.57 -14.09
CA PHE A 66 2.07 14.89 -12.80
C PHE A 66 1.25 13.58 -12.80
N ASN A 67 0.06 13.58 -13.40
CA ASN A 67 -0.77 12.38 -13.51
C ASN A 67 -0.11 11.31 -14.39
N ALA A 68 0.52 11.72 -15.50
CA ALA A 68 1.25 10.82 -16.37
C ALA A 68 2.43 10.19 -15.62
N PHE A 69 3.23 11.01 -14.94
CA PHE A 69 4.34 10.56 -14.10
C PHE A 69 3.86 9.57 -13.03
N LEU A 70 2.80 9.89 -12.29
CA LEU A 70 2.37 9.06 -11.17
C LEU A 70 1.79 7.72 -11.64
N LYS A 71 1.10 7.69 -12.79
CA LYS A 71 0.63 6.42 -13.39
C LYS A 71 1.78 5.53 -13.83
N ASP A 72 2.79 6.12 -14.48
CA ASP A 72 4.00 5.40 -14.90
C ASP A 72 4.73 4.85 -13.68
N TYR A 73 5.02 5.71 -12.70
CA TYR A 73 5.66 5.32 -11.43
C TYR A 73 4.91 4.19 -10.71
N MET A 74 3.59 4.30 -10.56
CA MET A 74 2.79 3.26 -9.91
C MET A 74 2.80 1.93 -10.68
N SER A 75 2.95 1.96 -12.02
CA SER A 75 3.03 0.75 -12.84
C SER A 75 4.37 0.03 -12.70
N THR A 76 5.41 0.74 -12.25
CA THR A 76 6.73 0.14 -11.93
C THR A 76 6.79 -0.52 -10.56
N LEU A 77 5.81 -0.26 -9.70
CA LEU A 77 5.76 -0.89 -8.39
C LEU A 77 5.49 -2.40 -8.56
N PRO A 78 6.15 -3.27 -7.77
CA PRO A 78 5.92 -4.70 -7.84
C PRO A 78 4.43 -4.99 -7.56
N VAL A 79 3.72 -5.47 -8.58
CA VAL A 79 2.38 -6.02 -8.43
C VAL A 79 2.56 -7.47 -8.03
N GLU A 80 2.24 -7.81 -6.78
CA GLU A 80 2.11 -9.21 -6.39
C GLU A 80 0.94 -9.80 -7.20
N PRO A 81 1.15 -10.90 -7.94
CA PRO A 81 0.13 -11.41 -8.86
C PRO A 81 -1.15 -11.78 -8.11
N ALA A 82 -2.28 -11.40 -8.68
CA ALA A 82 -3.59 -11.66 -8.08
C ALA A 82 -3.84 -13.18 -7.89
N PRO A 83 -4.46 -13.61 -6.78
CA PRO A 83 -4.65 -15.02 -6.43
C PRO A 83 -5.56 -15.81 -7.40
N HIS A 84 -6.26 -15.13 -8.32
CA HIS A 84 -7.23 -15.78 -9.22
C HIS A 84 -6.64 -16.40 -10.50
N ALA A 85 -5.34 -16.20 -10.79
CA ALA A 85 -4.72 -16.83 -11.96
C ALA A 85 -4.43 -18.33 -11.77
N ALA A 86 -4.48 -18.86 -10.55
CA ALA A 86 -4.12 -20.25 -10.24
C ALA A 86 -5.31 -21.21 -10.05
N GLN A 87 -6.56 -20.76 -10.19
CA GLN A 87 -7.76 -21.61 -10.04
C GLN A 87 -8.36 -22.09 -11.38
N ALA A 88 -7.62 -21.93 -12.48
CA ALA A 88 -7.99 -22.46 -13.79
C ALA A 88 -6.78 -23.16 -14.45
N ALA A 89 -6.33 -24.26 -13.86
CA ALA A 89 -5.42 -25.22 -14.49
C ALA A 89 -5.64 -26.62 -13.89
#